data_AF-A0A897NU10-F1
#
_entry.id   AF-A0A897NU10-F1
#
_cell.length_a   1.000
_cell.length_b   1.000
_cell.length_c   1.000
_cell.angle_alpha   90.00
_cell.angle_beta   90.00
_cell.angle_gamma   90.00
#
_symmetry.space_group_name_H-M   'P 1'
#
loop_
_entity.id
_entity.type
_entity.pdbx_description
1 polymer ?
#
loop_
_entity_poly.entity_id
_entity_poly.type
_entity_poly.pdbx_seq_one_letter_code
_entity_poly.pdbx_strand_id
1 'polypeptide(L)'
;MERTPESFAGAISSGDADRVNDAIDEIESADSVDRVSIYPDLFEACYPVYDSDDGYVRQSVVRFLRDAYPMLEIRIATSDTEQVGGYTIGDLGAGRERLVEILLEALEDDDGRVRRAAVDGFETLSVTFNVAELDAEKRALLATLDDLIEELPEQKAEHAKSAKQSVKRLGLVGSLLTDLDIDSS
;
A
#
# COMPACT_ATOMS: atom_id res chain seq x y z
N MET A 1 -22.72 -7.26 -5.63
CA MET A 1 -23.02 -6.00 -4.90
C MET A 1 -23.10 -4.87 -5.92
N GLU A 2 -23.67 -3.69 -5.62
CA GLU A 2 -23.46 -2.52 -6.50
C GLU A 2 -21.98 -2.11 -6.39
N ARG A 3 -21.29 -1.91 -7.52
CA ARG A 3 -19.85 -1.61 -7.54
C ARG A 3 -19.58 -0.12 -7.31
N THR A 4 -20.03 0.40 -6.17
CA THR A 4 -19.80 1.80 -5.80
C THR A 4 -18.88 1.87 -4.58
N PRO A 5 -18.12 2.97 -4.43
CA PRO A 5 -17.30 3.21 -3.25
C PRO A 5 -18.07 3.06 -1.93
N GLU A 6 -19.30 3.57 -1.85
CA GLU A 6 -20.14 3.49 -0.65
C GLU A 6 -20.55 2.06 -0.34
N SER A 7 -20.75 1.24 -1.38
CA SER A 7 -21.11 -0.15 -1.19
C SER A 7 -19.93 -0.97 -0.65
N PHE A 8 -18.71 -0.70 -1.11
CA PHE A 8 -17.50 -1.28 -0.54
C PHE A 8 -17.30 -0.82 0.91
N ALA A 9 -17.41 0.48 1.19
CA ALA A 9 -17.33 1.02 2.54
C ALA A 9 -18.37 0.36 3.48
N GLY A 10 -19.61 0.17 3.01
CA GLY A 10 -20.66 -0.52 3.76
C GLY A 10 -20.44 -2.02 3.97
N ALA A 11 -19.66 -2.68 3.11
CA ALA A 11 -19.20 -4.05 3.33
C ALA A 11 -18.11 -4.08 4.42
N ILE A 12 -17.13 -3.19 4.33
CA ILE A 12 -16.03 -3.07 5.29
C ILE A 12 -16.55 -2.72 6.68
N SER A 13 -17.43 -1.72 6.76
CA SER A 13 -18.01 -1.24 8.02
C SER A 13 -18.91 -2.27 8.70
N SER A 14 -19.32 -3.33 7.99
CA SER A 14 -20.17 -4.37 8.56
C SER A 14 -19.44 -5.28 9.54
N GLY A 15 -18.10 -5.36 9.44
CA GLY A 15 -17.28 -6.30 10.23
C GLY A 15 -17.56 -7.78 9.94
N ASP A 16 -18.42 -8.08 8.95
CA ASP A 16 -18.73 -9.43 8.51
C ASP A 16 -17.61 -9.92 7.58
N ALA A 17 -16.92 -10.99 8.00
CA ALA A 17 -15.73 -11.46 7.31
C ALA A 17 -16.01 -11.92 5.87
N ASP A 18 -17.18 -12.53 5.63
CA ASP A 18 -17.54 -12.99 4.28
C ASP A 18 -17.77 -11.77 3.38
N ARG A 19 -18.51 -10.77 3.87
CA ARG A 19 -18.75 -9.52 3.11
C ARG A 19 -17.48 -8.71 2.86
N VAL A 20 -16.56 -8.67 3.84
CA VAL A 20 -15.28 -7.99 3.70
C VAL A 20 -14.41 -8.69 2.65
N ASN A 21 -14.30 -10.01 2.71
CA ASN A 21 -13.48 -10.76 1.75
C ASN A 21 -14.07 -10.69 0.34
N ASP A 22 -15.40 -10.79 0.20
CA ASP A 22 -16.08 -10.60 -1.09
C ASP A 22 -15.77 -9.22 -1.71
N ALA A 23 -15.74 -8.16 -0.88
CA ALA A 23 -15.39 -6.81 -1.31
C ALA A 23 -13.93 -6.71 -1.78
N ILE A 24 -12.99 -7.32 -1.06
CA ILE A 24 -11.57 -7.36 -1.41
C ILE A 24 -11.35 -8.13 -2.71
N ASP A 25 -11.92 -9.33 -2.83
CA ASP A 25 -11.80 -10.17 -4.02
C ASP A 25 -12.38 -9.47 -5.26
N GLU A 26 -13.49 -8.74 -5.09
CA GLU A 26 -14.14 -7.99 -6.16
C GLU A 26 -13.28 -6.81 -6.65
N ILE A 27 -12.64 -6.04 -5.76
CA ILE A 27 -11.77 -4.94 -6.19
C ILE A 27 -10.43 -5.44 -6.75
N GLU A 28 -9.86 -6.52 -6.20
CA GLU A 28 -8.63 -7.12 -6.71
C GLU A 28 -8.79 -7.62 -8.16
N SER A 29 -9.98 -8.15 -8.47
CA SER A 29 -10.35 -8.63 -9.80
C SER A 29 -10.57 -7.51 -10.83
N ALA A 30 -10.68 -6.25 -10.42
CA ALA A 30 -10.84 -5.12 -11.34
C ALA A 30 -9.53 -4.82 -12.11
N ASP A 31 -9.65 -4.34 -13.36
CA ASP A 31 -8.47 -3.94 -14.11
C ASP A 31 -7.73 -2.81 -13.38
N SER A 32 -6.41 -2.84 -13.40
CA SER A 32 -5.59 -1.83 -12.72
C SER A 32 -5.84 -0.42 -13.26
N VAL A 33 -6.13 -0.27 -14.56
CA VAL A 33 -6.45 1.04 -15.16
C VAL A 33 -7.78 1.56 -14.64
N ASP A 34 -8.80 0.69 -14.53
CA ASP A 34 -10.09 1.06 -13.95
C ASP A 34 -9.93 1.47 -12.48
N ARG A 35 -9.11 0.73 -11.72
CA ARG A 35 -8.76 1.04 -10.33
C ARG A 35 -8.14 2.42 -10.16
N VAL A 36 -7.28 2.89 -11.07
CA VAL A 36 -6.71 4.26 -10.99
C VAL A 36 -7.82 5.31 -10.90
N SER A 37 -8.85 5.17 -11.73
CA SER A 37 -9.92 6.17 -11.83
C SER A 37 -10.80 6.24 -10.59
N ILE A 38 -11.04 5.10 -9.93
CA ILE A 38 -11.95 5.00 -8.78
C ILE A 38 -11.23 5.07 -7.43
N TYR A 39 -9.90 4.90 -7.39
CA TYR A 39 -9.14 4.84 -6.15
C TYR A 39 -9.34 6.05 -5.23
N PRO A 40 -9.37 7.31 -5.72
CA PRO A 40 -9.67 8.46 -4.87
C PRO A 40 -11.03 8.34 -4.18
N ASP A 41 -12.07 7.96 -4.92
CA ASP A 41 -13.42 7.85 -4.37
C ASP A 41 -13.55 6.67 -3.38
N LEU A 42 -12.83 5.56 -3.64
CA LEU A 42 -12.71 4.45 -2.69
C LEU A 42 -12.06 4.91 -1.38
N PHE A 43 -11.02 5.73 -1.46
CA PHE A 43 -10.36 6.29 -0.29
C PHE A 43 -11.31 7.20 0.50
N GLU A 44 -12.00 8.14 -0.17
CA GLU A 44 -12.97 9.03 0.48
C GLU A 44 -14.11 8.27 1.17
N ALA A 45 -14.59 7.16 0.57
CA ALA A 45 -15.65 6.36 1.15
C ALA A 45 -15.18 5.47 2.31
N CYS A 46 -13.96 4.90 2.22
CA CYS A 46 -13.47 3.91 3.18
C CYS A 46 -12.67 4.53 4.33
N TYR A 47 -12.00 5.66 4.14
CA TYR A 47 -11.19 6.29 5.20
C TYR A 47 -12.00 6.61 6.46
N PRO A 48 -13.22 7.18 6.38
CA PRO A 48 -14.03 7.41 7.59
C PRO A 48 -14.41 6.14 8.36
N VAL A 49 -14.35 4.96 7.74
CA VAL A 49 -14.60 3.67 8.40
C VAL A 49 -13.43 3.27 9.31
N TYR A 50 -12.25 3.87 9.10
CA TYR A 50 -11.07 3.66 9.92
C TYR A 50 -11.21 4.22 11.34
N ASP A 51 -12.16 5.14 11.58
CA ASP A 51 -12.50 5.65 12.92
C ASP A 51 -13.29 4.64 13.79
N SER A 52 -13.51 3.42 13.31
CA SER A 52 -14.25 2.37 14.03
C SER A 52 -13.56 1.94 15.33
N ASP A 53 -14.34 1.72 16.39
CA ASP A 53 -13.86 1.11 17.63
C ASP A 53 -13.42 -0.37 17.44
N ASP A 54 -13.89 -1.04 16.38
CA ASP A 54 -13.54 -2.42 16.07
C ASP A 54 -12.24 -2.51 15.25
N GLY A 55 -11.19 -3.04 15.86
CA GLY A 55 -9.89 -3.25 15.21
C GLY A 55 -9.95 -4.19 14.00
N TYR A 56 -10.94 -5.08 13.89
CA TYR A 56 -11.14 -5.86 12.66
C TYR A 56 -11.64 -5.00 11.50
N VAL A 57 -12.56 -4.07 11.78
CA VAL A 57 -13.04 -3.11 10.78
C VAL A 57 -11.91 -2.20 10.32
N ARG A 58 -11.12 -1.64 11.26
CA ARG A 58 -9.95 -0.82 10.93
C ARG A 58 -8.93 -1.60 10.10
N GLN A 59 -8.64 -2.85 10.48
CA GLN A 59 -7.76 -3.73 9.71
C GLN A 59 -8.29 -3.95 8.28
N SER A 60 -9.61 -4.10 8.15
CA SER A 60 -10.27 -4.34 6.86
C SER A 60 -10.18 -3.13 5.95
N VAL A 61 -10.24 -1.90 6.46
CA VAL A 61 -9.97 -0.67 5.69
C VAL A 61 -8.56 -0.69 5.12
N VAL A 62 -7.55 -0.98 5.94
CA VAL A 62 -6.14 -1.04 5.52
C VAL A 62 -5.93 -2.10 4.44
N ARG A 63 -6.48 -3.31 4.63
CA ARG A 63 -6.42 -4.39 3.64
C ARG A 63 -7.09 -4.00 2.33
N PHE A 64 -8.29 -3.46 2.39
CA PHE A 64 -9.05 -3.10 1.21
C PHE A 64 -8.37 -1.99 0.41
N LEU A 65 -7.91 -0.90 1.05
CA LEU A 65 -7.24 0.19 0.35
C LEU A 65 -5.89 -0.22 -0.23
N ARG A 66 -5.15 -1.13 0.42
CA ARG A 66 -3.97 -1.77 -0.15
C ARG A 66 -4.30 -2.54 -1.43
N ASP A 67 -5.35 -3.37 -1.42
CA ASP A 67 -5.69 -4.25 -2.56
C ASP A 67 -6.40 -3.48 -3.69
N ALA A 68 -7.08 -2.38 -3.34
CA ALA A 68 -7.65 -1.43 -4.29
C ALA A 68 -6.59 -0.60 -5.01
N TYR A 69 -5.40 -0.45 -4.43
CA TYR A 69 -4.32 0.32 -5.05
C TYR A 69 -3.90 -0.32 -6.39
N PRO A 70 -3.85 0.44 -7.49
CA PRO A 70 -3.74 -0.14 -8.83
C PRO A 70 -2.38 -0.76 -9.15
N MET A 71 -1.30 -0.33 -8.48
CA MET A 71 0.10 -0.73 -8.76
C MET A 71 0.47 -0.65 -10.25
N LEU A 72 -0.14 0.29 -10.97
CA LEU A 72 0.00 0.42 -12.40
C LEU A 72 1.42 0.87 -12.79
N GLU A 73 2.16 1.46 -11.86
CA GLU A 73 3.57 1.82 -12.01
C GLU A 73 4.43 0.64 -12.47
N ILE A 74 4.16 -0.58 -11.98
CA ILE A 74 4.91 -1.78 -12.37
C ILE A 74 4.76 -2.04 -13.87
N ARG A 75 3.53 -1.92 -14.39
CA ARG A 75 3.27 -2.10 -15.83
C ARG A 75 3.86 -0.96 -16.64
N ILE A 76 3.75 0.28 -16.14
CA ILE A 76 4.29 1.48 -16.78
C ILE A 76 5.82 1.41 -16.91
N ALA A 77 6.52 1.01 -15.85
CA ALA A 77 7.98 0.88 -15.85
C ALA A 77 8.51 -0.11 -16.89
N THR A 78 7.70 -1.12 -17.23
CA THR A 78 8.03 -2.11 -18.27
C THR A 78 7.45 -1.78 -19.66
N SER A 79 6.74 -0.65 -19.80
CA SER A 79 6.10 -0.23 -21.05
C SER A 79 7.08 0.57 -21.92
N ASP A 80 7.16 0.23 -23.21
CA ASP A 80 7.94 1.00 -24.20
C ASP A 80 7.48 2.46 -24.35
N THR A 81 6.26 2.77 -23.89
CA THR A 81 5.64 4.10 -24.03
C THR A 81 5.64 4.91 -22.74
N GLU A 82 6.19 4.38 -21.65
CA GLU A 82 6.18 5.02 -20.32
C GLU A 82 4.76 5.40 -19.82
N GLN A 83 3.73 4.75 -20.38
CA GLN A 83 2.34 4.93 -19.98
C GLN A 83 1.53 3.63 -20.18
N VAL A 84 0.44 3.49 -19.43
CA VAL A 84 -0.56 2.41 -19.59
C VAL A 84 -1.94 3.00 -19.35
N GLY A 85 -2.88 2.78 -20.27
CA GLY A 85 -4.23 3.35 -20.16
C GLY A 85 -4.28 4.88 -20.18
N GLY A 86 -3.20 5.54 -20.64
CA GLY A 86 -3.04 6.99 -20.61
C GLY A 86 -2.48 7.55 -19.29
N TYR A 87 -2.15 6.69 -18.32
CA TYR A 87 -1.53 7.07 -17.05
C TYR A 87 -0.02 6.86 -17.09
N THR A 88 0.70 7.80 -16.48
CA THR A 88 2.13 7.75 -16.18
C THR A 88 2.37 7.44 -14.70
N ILE A 89 3.62 7.15 -14.30
CA ILE A 89 3.98 6.96 -12.88
C ILE A 89 3.64 8.21 -12.04
N GLY A 90 3.78 9.40 -12.62
CA GLY A 90 3.47 10.67 -11.96
C GLY A 90 1.99 10.81 -11.61
N ASP A 91 1.09 10.36 -12.49
CA ASP A 91 -0.36 10.41 -12.28
C ASP A 91 -0.82 9.57 -11.08
N LEU A 92 -0.01 8.58 -10.68
CA LEU A 92 -0.29 7.66 -9.58
C LEU A 92 0.23 8.16 -8.24
N GLY A 93 1.06 9.22 -8.23
CA GLY A 93 1.75 9.72 -7.04
C GLY A 93 0.81 10.09 -5.89
N ALA A 94 -0.27 10.82 -6.17
CA ALA A 94 -1.23 11.22 -5.14
C ALA A 94 -1.98 10.02 -4.51
N GLY A 95 -2.25 8.97 -5.30
CA GLY A 95 -2.84 7.73 -4.77
C GLY A 95 -1.86 6.98 -3.88
N ARG A 96 -0.59 6.92 -4.30
CA ARG A 96 0.50 6.28 -3.56
C ARG A 96 0.76 6.98 -2.23
N GLU A 97 0.81 8.31 -2.24
CA GLU A 97 1.00 9.14 -1.06
C GLU A 97 -0.08 8.86 -0.01
N ARG A 98 -1.37 8.88 -0.41
CA ARG A 98 -2.49 8.54 0.49
C ARG A 98 -2.39 7.12 1.05
N LEU A 99 -1.97 6.14 0.23
CA LEU A 99 -1.76 4.79 0.72
C LEU A 99 -0.63 4.74 1.75
N VAL A 100 0.49 5.42 1.50
CA VAL A 100 1.59 5.51 2.46
C VAL A 100 1.13 6.14 3.76
N GLU A 101 0.37 7.24 3.71
CA GLU A 101 -0.15 7.94 4.88
C GLU A 101 -1.01 7.03 5.76
N ILE A 102 -2.01 6.33 5.19
CA ILE A 102 -2.85 5.43 5.99
C ILE A 102 -2.08 4.22 6.53
N LEU A 103 -1.07 3.73 5.80
CA LEU A 103 -0.21 2.65 6.30
C LEU A 103 0.67 3.11 7.46
N LEU A 104 1.15 4.35 7.45
CA LEU A 104 1.87 4.96 8.59
C LEU A 104 0.95 5.10 9.80
N GLU A 105 -0.25 5.65 9.61
CA GLU A 105 -1.27 5.76 10.67
C GLU A 105 -1.61 4.37 11.25
N ALA A 106 -1.71 3.36 10.40
CA ALA A 106 -1.97 1.98 10.80
C ALA A 106 -0.83 1.30 11.57
N LEU A 107 0.42 1.77 11.47
CA LEU A 107 1.51 1.31 12.33
C LEU A 107 1.39 1.85 13.76
N GLU A 108 0.69 2.97 13.95
CA GLU A 108 0.44 3.59 15.26
C GLU A 108 -0.77 2.98 15.98
N ASP A 109 -1.62 2.23 15.27
CA ASP A 109 -2.86 1.66 15.81
C ASP A 109 -2.61 0.79 17.06
N ASP A 110 -3.54 0.80 18.00
CA ASP A 110 -3.48 -0.01 19.22
C ASP A 110 -3.65 -1.52 18.96
N ASP A 111 -4.42 -1.89 17.93
CA ASP A 111 -4.65 -3.27 17.53
C ASP A 111 -3.51 -3.79 16.65
N GLY A 112 -2.83 -4.85 17.14
CA GLY A 112 -1.73 -5.46 16.41
C GLY A 112 -2.10 -6.11 15.08
N ARG A 113 -3.39 -6.35 14.80
CA ARG A 113 -3.87 -6.81 13.49
C ARG A 113 -3.80 -5.70 12.45
N VAL A 114 -4.14 -4.46 12.85
CA VAL A 114 -4.06 -3.27 12.00
C VAL A 114 -2.60 -2.98 11.65
N ARG A 115 -1.71 -2.99 12.66
CA ARG A 115 -0.26 -2.82 12.45
C ARG A 115 0.33 -3.88 11.52
N ARG A 116 -0.16 -5.13 11.58
CA ARG A 116 0.29 -6.20 10.66
C ARG A 116 -0.19 -5.96 9.24
N ALA A 117 -1.45 -5.56 9.05
CA ALA A 117 -1.94 -5.20 7.72
C ALA A 117 -1.14 -4.04 7.11
N ALA A 118 -0.69 -3.08 7.93
CA ALA A 118 0.20 -2.01 7.48
C ALA A 118 1.56 -2.53 6.99
N VAL A 119 2.19 -3.44 7.74
CA VAL A 119 3.45 -4.09 7.32
C VAL A 119 3.28 -4.82 5.98
N ASP A 120 2.18 -5.55 5.81
CA ASP A 120 1.88 -6.23 4.54
C ASP A 120 1.74 -5.22 3.39
N GLY A 121 1.08 -4.08 3.64
CA GLY A 121 0.98 -3.00 2.66
C GLY A 121 2.33 -2.39 2.25
N PHE A 122 3.23 -2.19 3.21
CA PHE A 122 4.60 -1.75 2.90
C PHE A 122 5.42 -2.80 2.15
N GLU A 123 5.22 -4.09 2.43
CA GLU A 123 5.81 -5.17 1.64
C GLU A 123 5.34 -5.08 0.18
N THR A 124 4.04 -4.86 -0.05
CA THR A 124 3.52 -4.70 -1.40
C THR A 124 4.06 -3.45 -2.10
N LEU A 125 4.06 -2.29 -1.42
CA LEU A 125 4.62 -1.04 -1.97
C LEU A 125 6.12 -1.12 -2.25
N SER A 126 6.85 -1.95 -1.50
CA SER A 126 8.28 -2.12 -1.75
C SER A 126 8.57 -2.60 -3.17
N VAL A 127 7.73 -3.49 -3.75
CA VAL A 127 7.87 -3.92 -5.15
C VAL A 127 7.74 -2.73 -6.08
N THR A 128 6.70 -1.92 -5.89
CA THR A 128 6.42 -0.72 -6.69
C THR A 128 7.58 0.27 -6.62
N PHE A 129 8.09 0.59 -5.43
CA PHE A 129 9.20 1.54 -5.30
C PHE A 129 10.46 1.10 -6.06
N ASN A 130 10.76 -0.19 -6.08
CA ASN A 130 11.95 -0.70 -6.75
C ASN A 130 11.76 -0.81 -8.26
N VAL A 131 10.63 -1.35 -8.72
CA VAL A 131 10.37 -1.53 -10.16
C VAL A 131 10.18 -0.20 -10.87
N ALA A 132 9.52 0.76 -10.24
CA ALA A 132 9.26 2.08 -10.80
C ALA A 132 10.35 3.12 -10.48
N GLU A 133 11.49 2.67 -9.94
CA GLU A 133 12.67 3.51 -9.64
C GLU A 133 12.36 4.76 -8.80
N LEU A 134 11.43 4.62 -7.84
CA LEU A 134 10.94 5.71 -6.99
C LEU A 134 11.89 5.96 -5.80
N ASP A 135 13.19 6.08 -6.06
CA ASP A 135 14.24 6.12 -5.02
C ASP A 135 14.12 7.32 -4.07
N ALA A 136 13.67 8.47 -4.57
CA ALA A 136 13.47 9.66 -3.75
C ALA A 136 12.35 9.45 -2.73
N GLU A 137 11.21 8.93 -3.17
CA GLU A 137 10.06 8.63 -2.32
C GLU A 137 10.38 7.52 -1.32
N LYS A 138 11.04 6.44 -1.78
CA LYS A 138 11.51 5.37 -0.92
C LYS A 138 12.44 5.88 0.20
N ARG A 139 13.36 6.79 -0.13
CA ARG A 139 14.27 7.39 0.87
C ARG A 139 13.50 8.25 1.88
N ALA A 140 12.53 9.03 1.42
CA ALA A 140 11.68 9.83 2.30
C ALA A 140 10.88 8.93 3.25
N LEU A 141 10.22 7.89 2.74
CA LEU A 141 9.49 6.92 3.55
C LEU A 141 10.39 6.23 4.59
N LEU A 142 11.62 5.85 4.23
CA LEU A 142 12.55 5.23 5.17
C LEU A 142 12.95 6.18 6.32
N ALA A 143 13.05 7.48 6.06
CA ALA A 143 13.30 8.49 7.09
C ALA A 143 12.07 8.67 8.00
N THR A 144 10.87 8.75 7.42
CA THR A 144 9.63 8.80 8.22
C THR A 144 9.44 7.58 9.11
N LEU A 145 9.76 6.38 8.60
CA LEU A 145 9.74 5.16 9.40
C LEU A 145 10.81 5.15 10.51
N ASP A 146 11.95 5.82 10.30
CA ASP A 146 12.96 6.00 11.35
C ASP A 146 12.42 6.84 12.49
N ASP A 147 11.89 8.03 12.17
CA ASP A 147 11.29 8.93 13.15
C ASP A 147 10.17 8.22 13.93
N LEU A 148 9.29 7.51 13.21
CA LEU A 148 8.18 6.76 13.80
C LEU A 148 8.66 5.64 14.76
N ILE A 149 9.76 4.95 14.45
CA ILE A 149 10.32 3.90 15.32
C ILE A 149 10.84 4.50 16.63
N GLU A 150 11.39 5.71 16.60
CA GLU A 150 11.92 6.40 17.78
C GLU A 150 10.79 6.92 18.70
N GLU A 151 9.66 7.31 18.13
CA GLU A 151 8.52 7.86 18.85
C GLU A 151 7.60 6.78 19.44
N LEU A 152 7.49 5.63 18.78
CA LEU A 152 6.57 4.57 19.18
C LEU A 152 7.02 3.81 20.44
N PRO A 153 6.07 3.39 21.31
CA PRO A 153 6.35 2.40 22.33
C PRO A 153 6.91 1.11 21.73
N GLU A 154 7.82 0.44 22.45
CA GLU A 154 8.58 -0.74 21.96
C GLU A 154 7.69 -1.77 21.23
N GLN A 155 6.52 -2.10 21.80
CA GLN A 155 5.59 -3.06 21.21
C GLN A 155 5.05 -2.65 19.81
N LYS A 156 4.82 -1.35 19.59
CA LYS A 156 4.37 -0.82 18.30
C LYS A 156 5.55 -0.64 17.35
N ALA A 157 6.69 -0.17 17.87
CA ALA A 157 7.92 0.03 17.11
C ALA A 157 8.41 -1.24 16.38
N GLU A 158 8.18 -2.44 16.91
CA GLU A 158 8.53 -3.70 16.21
C GLU A 158 7.83 -3.87 14.84
N HIS A 159 6.60 -3.39 14.69
CA HIS A 159 5.91 -3.43 13.40
C HIS A 159 6.48 -2.38 12.45
N ALA A 160 6.77 -1.17 12.94
CA ALA A 160 7.43 -0.13 12.14
C ALA A 160 8.84 -0.55 11.69
N LYS A 161 9.62 -1.23 12.54
CA LYS A 161 10.90 -1.85 12.17
C LYS A 161 10.72 -2.90 11.07
N SER A 162 9.68 -3.72 11.16
CA SER A 162 9.36 -4.73 10.15
C SER A 162 8.98 -4.08 8.80
N ALA A 163 8.10 -3.08 8.81
CA ALA A 163 7.75 -2.28 7.62
C ALA A 163 9.00 -1.68 6.96
N LYS A 164 9.88 -1.05 7.76
CA LYS A 164 11.15 -0.49 7.29
C LYS A 164 12.05 -1.55 6.65
N GLN A 165 12.14 -2.74 7.25
CA GLN A 165 12.91 -3.85 6.69
C GLN A 165 12.32 -4.33 5.35
N SER A 166 11.00 -4.41 5.22
CA SER A 166 10.32 -4.76 3.97
C SER A 166 10.67 -3.76 2.86
N VAL A 167 10.56 -2.45 3.13
CA VAL A 167 10.91 -1.39 2.18
C VAL A 167 12.38 -1.47 1.74
N LYS A 168 13.30 -1.87 2.62
CA LYS A 168 14.72 -2.04 2.30
C LYS A 168 15.01 -3.28 1.43
N ARG A 169 14.33 -4.41 1.69
CA ARG A 169 14.77 -5.75 1.26
C ARG A 169 14.91 -5.92 -0.25
N LEU A 170 14.00 -5.37 -1.05
CA LEU A 170 14.05 -5.53 -2.52
C LEU A 170 15.11 -4.63 -3.21
N GLY A 171 15.65 -3.62 -2.52
CA GLY A 171 16.80 -2.87 -3.03
C GLY A 171 18.12 -3.68 -3.02
N LEU A 172 18.20 -4.72 -2.18
CA LEU A 172 19.40 -5.55 -2.06
C LEU A 172 19.55 -6.54 -3.22
N VAL A 173 18.45 -7.01 -3.83
CA VAL A 173 18.51 -7.94 -4.96
C VAL A 173 19.04 -7.23 -6.22
N GLY A 174 18.62 -5.98 -6.47
CA GLY A 174 19.18 -5.16 -7.55
C GLY A 174 20.67 -4.85 -7.35
N SER A 175 21.07 -4.45 -6.13
CA SER A 175 22.48 -4.18 -5.79
C SER A 175 23.39 -5.41 -5.93
N LEU A 176 22.92 -6.59 -5.50
CA LEU A 176 23.68 -7.84 -5.60
C LEU A 176 23.83 -8.33 -7.06
N LEU A 177 22.88 -8.00 -7.94
CA LEU A 177 22.98 -8.32 -9.37
C LEU A 177 23.91 -7.34 -10.09
N THR A 178 23.85 -6.05 -9.78
CA THR A 178 24.81 -5.07 -10.32
C THR A 178 26.26 -5.33 -9.89
N ASP A 179 26.48 -5.89 -8.70
CA ASP A 179 27.83 -6.29 -8.26
C ASP A 179 28.32 -7.58 -8.96
N LEU A 180 27.42 -8.40 -9.51
CA LEU A 180 27.79 -9.60 -10.29
C LEU A 180 28.13 -9.29 -11.76
N ASP A 181 27.52 -8.26 -12.34
CA ASP A 181 27.77 -7.84 -13.73
C ASP A 181 29.07 -7.04 -13.92
N ILE A 182 29.72 -6.59 -12.83
CA ILE A 182 30.97 -5.83 -12.89
C ILE A 182 32.22 -6.73 -13.01
N ASP A 183 32.11 -8.05 -12.78
CA ASP A 183 33.26 -8.97 -12.86
C ASP A 183 33.35 -9.74 -14.20
N SER A 184 32.61 -9.29 -15.22
CA SER A 184 32.65 -9.83 -16.59
C SER A 184 33.09 -8.76 -17.61
N SER A 185 34.31 -8.23 -17.47
CA SER A 185 34.99 -7.45 -18.53
C SER A 185 36.51 -7.61 -18.46
#